data_AF-A0A917VPA9-F1
#
_entry.id   AF-A0A917VPA9-F1
#
_cell.length_a   1.000
_cell.length_b   1.000
_cell.length_c   1.000
_cell.angle_alpha   90.00
_cell.angle_beta   90.00
_cell.angle_gamma   90.00
#
_symmetry.space_group_name_H-M   'P 1'
#
loop_
_entity.id
_entity.type
_entity.pdbx_description
1 polymer ?
#
loop_
_entity_poly.entity_id
_entity_poly.type
_entity_poly.pdbx_seq_one_letter_code
_entity_poly.pdbx_strand_id
1 'polypeptide(L)'
;MHSRRGLQYLVAVTAAATSITLAGFTGAPAQASPETDALYNSAQRHFTDGDSTAGRAALHDLIGRDPTDAEALSLQAIWSHYAGDIPALNDAMGRLRAVDGGLAAGTDGVLHAVSAGIATLPNPLPALVGPQTGIVVFGFGLLPDGTPRPELVERLQAAWLQAIASPFSPIVVSGNNPSNGITEAQAMAGWLIGRGIPAERIHVENRAGSTVQNALFSADILHRVGANSVVAVTSPNHIRRAVADLYVAGIPVVGATTSLNQLVSQLPPPSKQAQYSIYLDATRTFQLNTSR
;
A
#
# COMPACT_ATOMS: atom_id res chain seq x y z
N MET A 1 64.28 17.11 -55.48
CA MET A 1 65.41 16.24 -55.09
C MET A 1 65.50 16.33 -53.56
N HIS A 2 65.09 15.37 -52.74
CA HIS A 2 65.59 14.00 -52.64
C HIS A 2 64.56 13.10 -51.92
N SER A 3 64.48 11.85 -52.38
CA SER A 3 63.75 10.72 -51.83
C SER A 3 64.54 10.05 -50.69
N ARG A 4 63.83 9.46 -49.70
CA ARG A 4 64.11 8.18 -48.98
C ARG A 4 63.11 8.04 -47.81
N ARG A 5 62.12 7.14 -47.87
CA ARG A 5 62.12 5.69 -47.52
C ARG A 5 62.51 5.37 -46.07
N GLY A 6 61.52 4.82 -45.34
CA GLY A 6 61.68 3.71 -44.39
C GLY A 6 61.72 4.10 -42.91
N LEU A 7 60.71 3.70 -42.13
CA LEU A 7 60.71 2.48 -41.31
C LEU A 7 59.43 2.46 -40.44
N GLN A 8 58.49 1.54 -40.71
CA GLN A 8 57.35 1.30 -39.83
C GLN A 8 57.78 0.33 -38.73
N TYR A 9 57.87 0.80 -37.48
CA TYR A 9 57.98 -0.06 -36.31
C TYR A 9 56.57 -0.41 -35.82
N LEU A 10 56.19 -1.67 -35.98
CA LEU A 10 55.03 -2.27 -35.34
C LEU A 10 55.39 -2.50 -33.86
N VAL A 11 54.87 -1.66 -32.96
CA VAL A 11 54.95 -1.91 -31.51
C VAL A 11 53.73 -2.76 -31.13
N ALA A 12 53.97 -4.06 -30.93
CA ALA A 12 52.99 -4.94 -30.32
C ALA A 12 52.94 -4.64 -28.81
N VAL A 13 51.87 -4.01 -28.36
CA VAL A 13 51.59 -3.84 -26.93
C VAL A 13 50.93 -5.11 -26.43
N THR A 14 51.70 -5.98 -25.79
CA THR A 14 51.16 -7.09 -24.98
C THR A 14 50.61 -6.52 -23.68
N ALA A 15 49.29 -6.37 -23.61
CA ALA A 15 48.58 -6.12 -22.36
C ALA A 15 48.58 -7.40 -21.52
N ALA A 16 49.46 -7.47 -20.51
CA ALA A 16 49.37 -8.49 -19.47
C ALA A 16 48.18 -8.14 -18.56
N ALA A 17 47.06 -8.85 -18.73
CA ALA A 17 45.95 -8.80 -17.81
C ALA A 17 46.30 -9.65 -16.58
N THR A 18 46.64 -9.00 -15.47
CA THR A 18 46.81 -9.64 -14.17
C THR A 18 45.42 -9.98 -13.63
N SER A 19 45.00 -11.23 -13.80
CA SER A 19 43.77 -11.75 -13.22
C SER A 19 43.92 -11.82 -11.69
N ILE A 20 43.33 -10.86 -10.97
CA ILE A 20 43.09 -11.01 -9.54
C ILE A 20 41.93 -12.00 -9.39
N THR A 21 42.25 -13.25 -9.08
CA THR A 21 41.26 -14.20 -8.60
C THR A 21 40.79 -13.75 -7.23
N LEU A 22 39.69 -13.00 -7.17
CA LEU A 22 38.87 -12.97 -5.96
C LEU A 22 38.34 -14.39 -5.76
N ALA A 23 38.87 -15.08 -4.75
CA ALA A 23 38.27 -16.29 -4.23
C ALA A 23 36.83 -15.93 -3.82
N GLY A 24 35.87 -16.37 -4.63
CA GLY A 24 34.47 -16.13 -4.38
C GLY A 24 34.05 -16.82 -3.08
N PHE A 25 33.56 -16.04 -2.13
CA PHE A 25 32.52 -16.54 -1.24
C PHE A 25 31.23 -16.61 -2.05
N THR A 26 31.10 -17.61 -2.91
CA THR A 26 29.79 -18.02 -3.41
C THR A 26 29.12 -18.82 -2.30
N GLY A 27 28.64 -18.12 -1.27
CA GLY A 27 27.49 -18.63 -0.54
C GLY A 27 26.38 -18.70 -1.57
N ALA A 28 25.93 -19.91 -1.92
CA ALA A 28 24.65 -20.05 -2.61
C ALA A 28 23.61 -19.26 -1.79
N PRO A 29 22.67 -18.53 -2.43
CA PRO A 29 21.57 -17.93 -1.67
C PRO A 29 20.97 -19.04 -0.83
N ALA A 30 20.87 -18.82 0.48
CA ALA A 30 20.29 -19.79 1.40
C ALA A 30 18.92 -20.15 0.83
N GLN A 31 18.81 -21.35 0.28
CA GLN A 31 17.56 -21.84 -0.27
C GLN A 31 16.65 -22.02 0.94
N ALA A 32 15.54 -21.28 0.97
CA ALA A 32 14.62 -21.27 2.09
C ALA A 32 14.40 -22.70 2.58
N SER A 33 14.72 -22.94 3.85
CA SER A 33 14.53 -24.26 4.43
C SER A 33 13.04 -24.44 4.73
N PRO A 34 12.49 -25.66 4.63
CA PRO A 34 11.11 -25.94 5.04
C PRO A 34 10.80 -25.45 6.47
N GLU A 35 11.83 -25.35 7.31
CA GLU A 35 11.74 -24.87 8.68
C GLU A 35 11.58 -23.34 8.77
N THR A 36 12.33 -22.56 7.98
CA THR A 36 12.20 -21.10 7.91
C THR A 36 10.88 -20.69 7.26
N ASP A 37 10.41 -21.43 6.26
CA ASP A 37 9.09 -21.20 5.65
C ASP A 37 7.96 -21.51 6.63
N ALA A 38 8.08 -22.57 7.44
CA ALA A 38 7.12 -22.86 8.49
C ALA A 38 7.03 -21.73 9.54
N LEU A 39 8.17 -21.15 9.94
CA LEU A 39 8.21 -20.00 10.84
C LEU A 39 7.58 -18.75 10.22
N TYR A 40 7.89 -18.47 8.95
CA TYR A 40 7.31 -17.35 8.21
C TYR A 40 5.77 -17.47 8.14
N ASN A 41 5.29 -18.66 7.75
CA ASN A 41 3.88 -18.99 7.69
C ASN A 41 3.20 -18.91 9.06
N SER A 42 3.90 -19.31 10.13
CA SER A 42 3.40 -19.17 11.49
C SER A 42 3.25 -17.70 11.89
N ALA A 43 4.25 -16.86 11.58
CA ALA A 43 4.20 -15.44 11.85
C ALA A 43 2.99 -14.77 11.15
N GLN A 44 2.79 -15.05 9.86
CA GLN A 44 1.66 -14.51 9.09
C GLN A 44 0.29 -14.95 9.62
N ARG A 45 0.17 -16.19 10.10
CA ARG A 45 -1.05 -16.66 10.79
C ARG A 45 -1.29 -15.89 12.09
N HIS A 46 -0.28 -15.77 12.95
CA HIS A 46 -0.41 -15.00 14.19
C HIS A 46 -0.78 -13.52 13.92
N PHE A 47 -0.23 -12.91 12.87
CA PHE A 47 -0.64 -11.56 12.47
C PHE A 47 -2.07 -11.48 11.91
N THR A 48 -2.56 -12.54 11.29
CA THR A 48 -3.96 -12.60 10.86
C THR A 48 -4.91 -12.81 12.04
N ASP A 49 -4.45 -13.53 13.06
CA ASP A 49 -5.24 -13.91 14.25
C ASP A 49 -5.24 -12.83 15.36
N GLY A 50 -4.51 -11.72 15.18
CA GLY A 50 -4.46 -10.65 16.18
C GLY A 50 -3.30 -10.75 17.18
N ASP A 51 -2.42 -11.75 17.05
CA ASP A 51 -1.31 -11.99 17.98
C ASP A 51 0.03 -11.48 17.43
N SER A 52 0.24 -10.18 17.50
CA SER A 52 1.53 -9.58 17.09
C SER A 52 2.73 -10.03 17.95
N THR A 53 2.49 -10.56 19.15
CA THR A 53 3.58 -10.99 20.04
C THR A 53 4.13 -12.32 19.57
N ALA A 54 3.28 -13.33 19.38
CA ALA A 54 3.67 -14.61 18.82
C ALA A 54 4.19 -14.46 17.38
N GLY A 55 3.58 -13.59 16.58
CA GLY A 55 4.04 -13.32 15.22
C GLY A 55 5.48 -12.79 15.16
N ARG A 56 5.82 -11.80 15.99
CA ARG A 56 7.20 -11.29 16.09
C ARG A 56 8.18 -12.30 16.68
N ALA A 57 7.74 -13.14 17.62
CA ALA A 57 8.59 -14.20 18.16
C ALA A 57 8.98 -15.21 17.06
N ALA A 58 8.03 -15.64 16.23
CA ALA A 58 8.29 -16.53 15.10
C ALA A 58 9.23 -15.89 14.06
N LEU A 59 9.08 -14.59 13.77
CA LEU A 59 10.01 -13.86 12.90
C LEU A 59 11.42 -13.75 13.51
N HIS A 60 11.53 -13.48 14.81
CA HIS A 60 12.81 -13.44 15.49
C HIS A 60 13.54 -14.78 15.40
N ASP A 61 12.84 -15.89 15.61
CA ASP A 61 13.41 -17.24 15.47
C ASP A 61 13.82 -17.54 14.03
N LEU A 62 13.03 -17.10 13.04
CA LEU A 62 13.36 -17.22 11.63
C LEU A 62 14.65 -16.45 11.31
N ILE A 63 14.71 -15.18 11.71
CA ILE A 63 15.85 -14.29 11.47
C ILE A 63 17.12 -14.77 12.18
N GLY A 64 17.00 -15.49 13.30
CA GLY A 64 18.13 -16.16 13.95
C GLY A 64 18.73 -17.30 13.13
N ARG A 65 17.92 -17.93 12.26
CA ARG A 65 18.32 -19.06 11.40
C ARG A 65 18.72 -18.63 10.00
N ASP A 66 18.00 -17.67 9.44
CA ASP A 66 18.35 -16.97 8.20
C ASP A 66 18.44 -15.45 8.45
N PRO A 67 19.64 -14.97 8.81
CA PRO A 67 19.85 -13.55 9.09
C PRO A 67 19.66 -12.62 7.90
N THR A 68 19.58 -13.16 6.68
CA THR A 68 19.52 -12.45 5.41
C THR A 68 18.13 -12.50 4.76
N ASP A 69 17.13 -13.04 5.46
CA ASP A 69 15.76 -13.08 4.96
C ASP A 69 15.13 -11.68 4.93
N ALA A 70 15.11 -11.08 3.74
CA ALA A 70 14.68 -9.70 3.54
C ALA A 70 13.20 -9.47 3.91
N GLU A 71 12.30 -10.39 3.57
CA GLU A 71 10.88 -10.20 3.91
C GLU A 71 10.62 -10.41 5.40
N ALA A 72 11.30 -11.36 6.06
CA ALA A 72 11.18 -11.55 7.50
C ALA A 72 11.68 -10.31 8.25
N LEU A 73 12.80 -9.71 7.82
CA LEU A 73 13.30 -8.43 8.33
C LEU A 73 12.29 -7.29 8.11
N SER A 74 11.68 -7.21 6.92
CA SER A 74 10.62 -6.23 6.61
C SER A 74 9.41 -6.38 7.54
N LEU A 75 8.88 -7.60 7.70
CA LEU A 75 7.77 -7.88 8.62
C LEU A 75 8.15 -7.58 10.07
N GLN A 76 9.37 -7.93 10.49
CA GLN A 76 9.85 -7.67 11.85
C GLN A 76 9.89 -6.17 12.12
N ALA A 77 10.34 -5.36 11.17
CA ALA A 77 10.33 -3.91 11.27
C ALA A 77 8.90 -3.36 11.41
N ILE A 78 7.99 -3.71 10.50
CA ILE A 78 6.59 -3.25 10.50
C ILE A 78 5.89 -3.58 11.83
N TRP A 79 6.01 -4.81 12.29
CA TRP A 79 5.32 -5.24 13.50
C TRP A 79 6.03 -4.80 14.79
N SER A 80 7.34 -4.55 14.76
CA SER A 80 8.05 -3.90 15.88
C SER A 80 7.65 -2.42 16.02
N HIS A 81 7.43 -1.72 14.89
CA HIS A 81 6.83 -0.39 14.90
C HIS A 81 5.42 -0.40 15.49
N TYR A 82 4.59 -1.40 15.13
CA TYR A 82 3.33 -1.63 15.82
C TYR A 82 3.57 -1.83 17.32
N ALA A 83 4.46 -2.72 17.77
CA ALA A 83 4.66 -2.97 19.19
C ALA A 83 5.27 -1.79 19.99
N GLY A 84 5.80 -0.76 19.31
CA GLY A 84 6.60 0.29 19.96
C GLY A 84 8.00 -0.18 20.35
N ASP A 85 8.48 -1.26 19.75
CA ASP A 85 9.78 -1.88 20.00
C ASP A 85 10.83 -1.23 19.09
N ILE A 86 11.27 -0.03 19.49
CA ILE A 86 12.20 0.79 18.72
C ILE A 86 13.55 0.09 18.47
N PRO A 87 14.17 -0.61 19.43
CA PRO A 87 15.41 -1.34 19.19
C PRO A 87 15.25 -2.43 18.11
N ALA A 88 14.19 -3.26 18.19
CA ALA A 88 13.96 -4.31 17.22
C ALA A 88 13.63 -3.75 15.82
N LEU A 89 12.88 -2.64 15.75
CA LEU A 89 12.63 -1.92 14.50
C LEU A 89 13.94 -1.45 13.85
N ASN A 90 14.83 -0.80 14.61
CA ASN A 90 16.07 -0.26 14.08
C ASN A 90 17.06 -1.36 13.65
N ASP A 91 17.15 -2.47 14.41
CA ASP A 91 17.96 -3.63 14.01
C ASP A 91 17.45 -4.22 12.69
N ALA A 92 16.15 -4.53 12.62
CA ALA A 92 15.54 -5.12 11.44
C ALA A 92 15.72 -4.24 10.20
N MET A 93 15.47 -2.92 10.32
CA MET A 93 15.66 -1.97 9.21
C MET A 93 17.12 -1.78 8.82
N GLY A 94 18.04 -1.77 9.78
CA GLY A 94 19.48 -1.66 9.51
C GLY A 94 19.98 -2.85 8.70
N ARG A 95 19.57 -4.05 9.09
CA ARG A 95 19.89 -5.30 8.37
C ARG A 95 19.20 -5.38 7.03
N LEU A 96 17.92 -5.00 6.96
CA LEU A 96 17.16 -4.98 5.71
C LEU A 96 17.82 -4.07 4.68
N ARG A 97 18.26 -2.87 5.06
CA ARG A 97 18.99 -1.95 4.15
C ARG A 97 20.30 -2.54 3.62
N ALA A 98 20.96 -3.38 4.40
CA ALA A 98 22.19 -4.05 3.98
C ALA A 98 21.92 -5.23 3.03
N VAL A 99 20.77 -5.90 3.16
CA VAL A 99 20.38 -7.07 2.36
C VAL A 99 19.64 -6.66 1.09
N ASP A 100 18.62 -5.80 1.20
CA ASP A 100 17.77 -5.33 0.11
C ASP A 100 17.31 -3.89 0.37
N GLY A 101 18.03 -2.93 -0.23
CA GLY A 101 17.72 -1.51 -0.12
C GLY A 101 16.40 -1.09 -0.77
N GLY A 102 15.92 -1.83 -1.78
CA GLY A 102 14.64 -1.57 -2.43
C GLY A 102 13.48 -1.96 -1.52
N LEU A 103 13.54 -3.16 -0.96
CA LEU A 103 12.55 -3.61 0.03
C LEU A 103 12.58 -2.72 1.27
N ALA A 104 13.76 -2.32 1.75
CA ALA A 104 13.89 -1.37 2.86
C ALA A 104 13.16 -0.04 2.60
N ALA A 105 13.34 0.55 1.40
CA ALA A 105 12.66 1.79 1.03
C ALA A 105 11.13 1.61 0.98
N GLY A 106 10.66 0.46 0.48
CA GLY A 106 9.24 0.11 0.52
C GLY A 106 8.72 -0.04 1.96
N THR A 107 9.46 -0.72 2.83
CA THR A 107 9.14 -0.86 4.25
C THR A 107 9.07 0.50 4.96
N ASP A 108 10.02 1.40 4.71
CA ASP A 108 9.97 2.79 5.21
C ASP A 108 8.70 3.51 4.71
N GLY A 109 8.31 3.28 3.45
CA GLY A 109 7.05 3.76 2.87
C GLY A 109 5.81 3.25 3.61
N VAL A 110 5.78 1.96 3.97
CA VAL A 110 4.69 1.37 4.77
C VAL A 110 4.61 2.00 6.16
N LEU A 111 5.75 2.15 6.85
CA LEU A 111 5.80 2.78 8.17
C LEU A 111 5.29 4.22 8.14
N HIS A 112 5.66 4.97 7.09
CA HIS A 112 5.17 6.32 6.85
C HIS A 112 3.66 6.32 6.58
N ALA A 113 3.18 5.46 5.68
CA ALA A 113 1.77 5.34 5.32
C ALA A 113 0.87 5.03 6.51
N VAL A 114 1.27 4.08 7.35
CA VAL A 114 0.55 3.71 8.58
C VAL A 114 0.51 4.88 9.55
N SER A 115 1.64 5.58 9.74
CA SER A 115 1.72 6.76 10.61
C SER A 115 0.82 7.90 10.11
N ALA A 116 0.81 8.15 8.81
CA ALA A 116 -0.06 9.13 8.16
C ALA A 116 -1.54 8.75 8.31
N GLY A 117 -1.90 7.49 8.09
CA GLY A 117 -3.26 6.98 8.31
C GLY A 117 -3.71 7.16 9.76
N ILE A 118 -2.87 6.77 10.73
CA ILE A 118 -3.15 6.95 12.17
C ILE A 118 -3.29 8.42 12.55
N ALA A 119 -2.60 9.34 11.89
CA ALA A 119 -2.71 10.78 12.13
C ALA A 119 -3.92 11.43 11.42
N THR A 120 -4.48 10.79 10.39
CA THR A 120 -5.52 11.37 9.53
C THR A 120 -6.84 11.64 10.27
N LEU A 121 -7.17 12.91 10.49
CA LEU A 121 -8.46 13.28 11.06
C LEU A 121 -9.58 13.13 10.04
N PRO A 122 -10.71 12.45 10.39
CA PRO A 122 -11.91 12.48 9.57
C PRO A 122 -12.37 13.93 9.36
N ASN A 123 -12.62 14.32 8.12
CA ASN A 123 -12.99 15.68 7.77
C ASN A 123 -14.25 15.68 6.90
N PRO A 124 -15.38 16.25 7.31
CA PRO A 124 -16.58 16.31 6.47
C PRO A 124 -16.49 17.36 5.36
N LEU A 125 -15.47 18.24 5.39
CA LEU A 125 -15.32 19.30 4.42
C LEU A 125 -14.61 18.77 3.15
N PRO A 126 -15.07 19.19 1.95
CA PRO A 126 -14.39 18.84 0.73
C PRO A 126 -13.05 19.58 0.62
N ALA A 127 -12.05 18.90 0.05
CA ALA A 127 -10.79 19.50 -0.34
C ALA A 127 -10.94 20.24 -1.69
N LEU A 128 -10.25 21.35 -1.85
CA LEU A 128 -10.18 22.05 -3.14
C LEU A 128 -8.99 21.50 -3.93
N VAL A 129 -9.27 20.64 -4.92
CA VAL A 129 -8.24 19.94 -5.70
C VAL A 129 -8.50 20.05 -7.20
N GLY A 130 -7.46 19.77 -7.99
CA GLY A 130 -7.47 19.89 -9.45
C GLY A 130 -7.68 18.56 -10.19
N PRO A 131 -7.67 18.57 -11.54
CA PRO A 131 -7.91 17.39 -12.38
C PRO A 131 -6.87 16.27 -12.23
N GLN A 132 -5.67 16.58 -11.70
CA GLN A 132 -4.64 15.58 -11.40
C GLN A 132 -4.87 14.84 -10.07
N THR A 133 -5.88 15.23 -9.30
CA THR A 133 -6.29 14.56 -8.07
C THR A 133 -7.61 13.83 -8.31
N GLY A 134 -7.62 12.52 -8.11
CA GLY A 134 -8.85 11.74 -8.19
C GLY A 134 -9.63 11.74 -6.87
N ILE A 135 -10.87 11.27 -6.93
CA ILE A 135 -11.73 11.03 -5.76
C ILE A 135 -11.99 9.53 -5.70
N VAL A 136 -11.67 8.86 -4.60
CA VAL A 136 -11.98 7.42 -4.43
C VAL A 136 -13.06 7.26 -3.39
N VAL A 137 -14.18 6.64 -3.78
CA VAL A 137 -15.30 6.32 -2.89
C VAL A 137 -15.30 4.83 -2.61
N PHE A 138 -15.20 4.47 -1.33
CA PHE A 138 -15.17 3.06 -0.90
C PHE A 138 -16.58 2.56 -0.51
N GLY A 139 -16.91 1.34 -0.95
CA GLY A 139 -18.15 0.61 -0.63
C GLY A 139 -18.34 0.33 0.88
N PHE A 140 -19.55 -0.05 1.25
CA PHE A 140 -19.96 -0.38 2.63
C PHE A 140 -20.99 -1.51 2.66
N GLY A 141 -22.02 -1.43 1.81
CA GLY A 141 -22.91 -2.53 1.50
C GLY A 141 -24.20 -2.07 0.84
N LEU A 142 -24.86 -3.00 0.16
CA LEU A 142 -26.21 -2.83 -0.37
C LEU A 142 -27.26 -3.53 0.51
N LEU A 143 -28.51 -3.07 0.40
CA LEU A 143 -29.70 -3.76 0.88
C LEU A 143 -30.09 -4.90 -0.10
N PRO A 144 -30.92 -5.88 0.32
CA PRO A 144 -31.30 -7.01 -0.54
C PRO A 144 -31.96 -6.64 -1.88
N ASP A 145 -32.55 -5.45 -1.98
CA ASP A 145 -33.15 -4.91 -3.20
C ASP A 145 -32.11 -4.24 -4.14
N GLY A 146 -30.84 -4.17 -3.73
CA GLY A 146 -29.75 -3.54 -4.46
C GLY A 146 -29.54 -2.05 -4.12
N THR A 147 -30.37 -1.46 -3.25
CA THR A 147 -30.20 -0.04 -2.90
C THR A 147 -29.03 0.18 -1.93
N PRO A 148 -28.34 1.34 -1.97
CA PRO A 148 -27.27 1.65 -1.03
C PRO A 148 -27.76 1.67 0.42
N ARG A 149 -27.02 1.02 1.33
CA ARG A 149 -27.28 1.16 2.78
C ARG A 149 -27.15 2.61 3.23
N PRO A 150 -27.78 3.02 4.35
CA PRO A 150 -27.71 4.40 4.84
C PRO A 150 -26.29 4.96 4.94
N GLU A 151 -25.33 4.17 5.45
CA GLU A 151 -23.93 4.59 5.51
C GLU A 151 -23.29 4.79 4.13
N LEU A 152 -23.65 3.97 3.13
CA LEU A 152 -23.17 4.15 1.76
C LEU A 152 -23.76 5.42 1.13
N VAL A 153 -25.01 5.75 1.44
CA VAL A 153 -25.64 7.02 1.01
C VAL A 153 -24.89 8.22 1.59
N GLU A 154 -24.52 8.18 2.87
CA GLU A 154 -23.75 9.24 3.53
C GLU A 154 -22.36 9.43 2.91
N ARG A 155 -21.66 8.31 2.59
CA ARG A 155 -20.39 8.37 1.84
C ARG A 155 -20.58 8.98 0.45
N LEU A 156 -21.67 8.63 -0.22
CA LEU A 156 -22.00 9.17 -1.54
C LEU A 156 -22.36 10.66 -1.49
N GLN A 157 -22.99 11.15 -0.42
CA GLN A 157 -23.22 12.57 -0.18
C GLN A 157 -21.89 13.32 0.00
N ALA A 158 -20.98 12.78 0.81
CA ALA A 158 -19.63 13.35 0.95
C ALA A 158 -18.87 13.36 -0.39
N ALA A 159 -18.95 12.27 -1.17
CA ALA A 159 -18.35 12.18 -2.50
C ALA A 159 -18.93 13.19 -3.48
N TRP A 160 -20.26 13.40 -3.45
CA TRP A 160 -20.94 14.36 -4.30
C TRP A 160 -20.53 15.80 -3.97
N LEU A 161 -20.45 16.16 -2.68
CA LEU A 161 -19.92 17.46 -2.25
C LEU A 161 -18.47 17.66 -2.72
N GLN A 162 -17.62 16.64 -2.56
CA GLN A 162 -16.24 16.67 -3.05
C GLN A 162 -16.18 16.83 -4.58
N ALA A 163 -17.04 16.13 -5.32
CA ALA A 163 -17.09 16.19 -6.78
C ALA A 163 -17.59 17.53 -7.32
N ILE A 164 -18.45 18.24 -6.58
CA ILE A 164 -18.85 19.62 -6.87
C ILE A 164 -17.69 20.58 -6.63
N ALA A 165 -16.99 20.43 -5.50
CA ALA A 165 -15.84 21.27 -5.17
C ALA A 165 -14.66 21.07 -6.12
N SER A 166 -14.58 19.89 -6.78
CA SER A 166 -13.51 19.51 -7.72
C SER A 166 -14.12 18.98 -9.03
N PRO A 167 -14.67 19.84 -9.89
CA PRO A 167 -15.50 19.44 -11.04
C PRO A 167 -14.74 18.73 -12.17
N PHE A 168 -13.41 18.78 -12.17
CA PHE A 168 -12.56 18.14 -13.18
C PHE A 168 -11.83 16.89 -12.68
N SER A 169 -11.99 16.53 -11.40
CA SER A 169 -11.38 15.32 -10.84
C SER A 169 -12.09 14.06 -11.36
N PRO A 170 -11.35 13.01 -11.77
CA PRO A 170 -11.91 11.69 -12.00
C PRO A 170 -12.37 11.09 -10.66
N ILE A 171 -13.42 10.28 -10.71
CA ILE A 171 -14.03 9.65 -9.54
C ILE A 171 -13.95 8.15 -9.74
N VAL A 172 -13.28 7.45 -8.83
CA VAL A 172 -13.29 5.99 -8.78
C VAL A 172 -14.26 5.56 -7.68
N VAL A 173 -15.20 4.69 -8.02
CA VAL A 173 -16.11 4.06 -7.06
C VAL A 173 -15.72 2.58 -6.95
N SER A 174 -15.36 2.12 -5.76
CA SER A 174 -14.75 0.80 -5.54
C SER A 174 -15.54 -0.04 -4.53
N GLY A 175 -15.92 -1.26 -4.95
CA GLY A 175 -16.60 -2.24 -4.10
C GLY A 175 -17.32 -3.34 -4.89
N ASN A 176 -17.12 -4.60 -4.48
CA ASN A 176 -17.64 -5.81 -5.12
C ASN A 176 -18.45 -6.71 -4.16
N ASN A 177 -19.35 -6.15 -3.36
CA ASN A 177 -20.32 -6.94 -2.60
C ASN A 177 -21.71 -6.90 -3.28
N PRO A 178 -21.99 -7.77 -4.27
CA PRO A 178 -23.21 -7.69 -5.05
C PRO A 178 -24.46 -8.02 -4.24
N SER A 179 -25.54 -7.28 -4.51
CA SER A 179 -26.88 -7.60 -4.05
C SER A 179 -27.86 -7.33 -5.18
N ASN A 180 -28.88 -8.18 -5.33
CA ASN A 180 -29.83 -8.10 -6.45
C ASN A 180 -29.18 -7.97 -7.84
N GLY A 181 -28.05 -8.67 -8.06
CA GLY A 181 -27.32 -8.66 -9.33
C GLY A 181 -26.50 -7.40 -9.62
N ILE A 182 -26.41 -6.45 -8.70
CA ILE A 182 -25.60 -5.23 -8.84
C ILE A 182 -24.55 -5.11 -7.75
N THR A 183 -23.36 -4.64 -8.12
CA THR A 183 -22.26 -4.34 -7.17
C THR A 183 -22.43 -2.97 -6.53
N GLU A 184 -21.77 -2.76 -5.38
CA GLU A 184 -21.72 -1.46 -4.72
C GLU A 184 -21.18 -0.38 -5.65
N ALA A 185 -20.11 -0.67 -6.39
CA ALA A 185 -19.51 0.27 -7.33
C ALA A 185 -20.49 0.70 -8.44
N GLN A 186 -21.29 -0.23 -8.98
CA GLN A 186 -22.33 0.09 -9.96
C GLN A 186 -23.46 0.94 -9.34
N ALA A 187 -23.91 0.60 -8.13
CA ALA A 187 -24.93 1.38 -7.42
C ALA A 187 -24.44 2.81 -7.10
N MET A 188 -23.19 2.94 -6.66
CA MET A 188 -22.53 4.22 -6.40
C MET A 188 -22.45 5.09 -7.66
N ALA A 189 -22.03 4.52 -8.79
CA ALA A 189 -21.99 5.23 -10.07
C ALA A 189 -23.38 5.73 -10.49
N GLY A 190 -24.38 4.86 -10.47
CA GLY A 190 -25.76 5.24 -10.81
C GLY A 190 -26.31 6.35 -9.91
N TRP A 191 -26.00 6.30 -8.62
CA TRP A 191 -26.42 7.33 -7.66
C TRP A 191 -25.77 8.69 -7.96
N LEU A 192 -24.46 8.73 -8.27
CA LEU A 192 -23.75 9.98 -8.57
C LEU A 192 -24.22 10.59 -9.90
N ILE A 193 -24.39 9.76 -10.93
CA ILE A 193 -24.93 10.17 -12.23
C ILE A 193 -26.33 10.76 -12.06
N GLY A 194 -27.19 10.09 -11.29
CA GLY A 194 -28.55 10.56 -10.98
C GLY A 194 -28.58 11.92 -10.25
N ARG A 195 -27.45 12.39 -9.71
CA ARG A 195 -27.30 13.71 -9.07
C ARG A 195 -26.45 14.69 -9.86
N GLY A 196 -26.31 14.45 -11.16
CA GLY A 196 -25.73 15.41 -12.10
C GLY A 196 -24.20 15.33 -12.22
N ILE A 197 -23.55 14.30 -11.70
CA ILE A 197 -22.14 14.05 -11.99
C ILE A 197 -22.03 13.41 -13.39
N PRO A 198 -21.25 13.98 -14.32
CA PRO A 198 -21.06 13.39 -15.65
C PRO A 198 -20.51 11.96 -15.59
N ALA A 199 -21.10 11.05 -16.36
CA ALA A 199 -20.77 9.62 -16.34
C ALA A 199 -19.32 9.35 -16.76
N GLU A 200 -18.78 10.15 -17.69
CA GLU A 200 -17.40 10.08 -18.17
C GLU A 200 -16.35 10.39 -17.09
N ARG A 201 -16.75 11.01 -15.98
CA ARG A 201 -15.87 11.23 -14.82
C ARG A 201 -15.79 10.02 -13.90
N ILE A 202 -16.72 9.07 -14.01
CA ILE A 202 -16.89 8.00 -13.04
C ILE A 202 -16.31 6.70 -13.59
N HIS A 203 -15.34 6.14 -12.86
CA HIS A 203 -14.70 4.88 -13.15
C HIS A 203 -15.13 3.84 -12.12
N VAL A 204 -15.73 2.75 -12.59
CA VAL A 204 -16.26 1.68 -11.75
C VAL A 204 -15.19 0.63 -11.51
N GLU A 205 -14.89 0.36 -10.24
CA GLU A 205 -14.03 -0.74 -9.80
C GLU A 205 -14.90 -1.76 -9.04
N ASN A 206 -15.22 -2.88 -9.69
CA ASN A 206 -16.17 -3.87 -9.19
C ASN A 206 -15.54 -5.27 -9.01
N ARG A 207 -14.24 -5.34 -8.77
CA ARG A 207 -13.49 -6.59 -8.60
C ARG A 207 -13.06 -6.81 -7.16
N ALA A 208 -12.79 -5.74 -6.42
CA ALA A 208 -12.21 -5.83 -5.08
C ALA A 208 -13.13 -6.48 -4.02
N GLY A 209 -12.66 -7.56 -3.41
CA GLY A 209 -13.30 -8.26 -2.29
C GLY A 209 -12.75 -7.89 -0.92
N SER A 210 -11.80 -6.95 -0.82
CA SER A 210 -11.17 -6.53 0.43
C SER A 210 -10.74 -5.06 0.39
N THR A 211 -10.48 -4.47 1.56
CA THR A 211 -9.96 -3.09 1.66
C THR A 211 -8.63 -2.93 0.90
N VAL A 212 -7.74 -3.91 1.02
CA VAL A 212 -6.46 -3.98 0.29
C VAL A 212 -6.68 -3.94 -1.23
N GLN A 213 -7.60 -4.78 -1.74
CA GLN A 213 -7.91 -4.81 -3.18
C GLN A 213 -8.58 -3.52 -3.65
N ASN A 214 -9.46 -2.93 -2.83
CA ASN A 214 -10.09 -1.65 -3.17
C ASN A 214 -9.00 -0.58 -3.41
N ALA A 215 -8.00 -0.50 -2.53
CA ALA A 215 -6.93 0.48 -2.65
C ALA A 215 -6.04 0.22 -3.88
N LEU A 216 -5.58 -1.02 -4.07
CA LEU A 216 -4.72 -1.41 -5.20
C LEU A 216 -5.41 -1.18 -6.56
N PHE A 217 -6.66 -1.63 -6.71
CA PHE A 217 -7.38 -1.50 -7.96
C PHE A 217 -7.81 -0.05 -8.22
N SER A 218 -8.14 0.71 -7.18
CA SER A 218 -8.40 2.15 -7.31
C SER A 218 -7.15 2.92 -7.72
N ALA A 219 -5.99 2.64 -7.11
CA ALA A 219 -4.72 3.29 -7.47
C ALA A 219 -4.34 3.00 -8.93
N ASP A 220 -4.50 1.75 -9.39
CA ASP A 220 -4.26 1.39 -10.79
C ASP A 220 -5.18 2.14 -11.77
N ILE A 221 -6.47 2.28 -11.44
CA ILE A 221 -7.40 3.09 -12.25
C ILE A 221 -6.98 4.56 -12.25
N LEU A 222 -6.65 5.13 -11.08
CA LEU A 222 -6.24 6.52 -10.94
C LEU A 222 -4.99 6.85 -11.78
N HIS A 223 -3.97 5.99 -11.75
CA HIS A 223 -2.79 6.15 -12.59
C HIS A 223 -3.14 6.11 -14.09
N ARG A 224 -4.01 5.19 -14.51
CA ARG A 224 -4.44 5.08 -15.92
C ARG A 224 -5.21 6.30 -16.41
N VAL A 225 -5.91 7.01 -15.54
CA VAL A 225 -6.64 8.24 -15.88
C VAL A 225 -5.82 9.52 -15.63
N GLY A 226 -4.53 9.38 -15.29
CA GLY A 226 -3.59 10.48 -15.14
C GLY A 226 -3.66 11.22 -13.79
N ALA A 227 -4.33 10.63 -12.79
CA ALA A 227 -4.31 11.16 -11.43
C ALA A 227 -3.04 10.72 -10.69
N ASN A 228 -2.40 11.65 -9.98
CA ASN A 228 -1.16 11.44 -9.22
C ASN A 228 -1.35 11.58 -7.71
N SER A 229 -2.59 11.87 -7.28
CA SER A 229 -2.99 12.05 -5.90
C SER A 229 -4.48 11.75 -5.76
N VAL A 230 -4.96 11.61 -4.52
CA VAL A 230 -6.34 11.22 -4.26
C VAL A 230 -6.96 11.92 -3.06
N VAL A 231 -8.25 12.22 -3.15
CA VAL A 231 -9.13 12.43 -2.01
C VAL A 231 -9.85 11.12 -1.70
N ALA A 232 -9.56 10.54 -0.53
CA ALA A 232 -10.25 9.34 -0.07
C ALA A 232 -11.61 9.70 0.54
N VAL A 233 -12.65 8.97 0.15
CA VAL A 233 -14.03 9.16 0.64
C VAL A 233 -14.57 7.86 1.24
N THR A 234 -14.79 7.87 2.56
CA THR A 234 -15.34 6.73 3.30
C THR A 234 -15.89 7.19 4.66
N SER A 235 -16.33 6.26 5.51
CA SER A 235 -16.79 6.56 6.88
C SER A 235 -15.63 7.00 7.78
N PRO A 236 -15.88 7.84 8.81
CA PRO A 236 -14.86 8.24 9.78
C PRO A 236 -14.11 7.08 10.45
N ASN A 237 -14.77 5.96 10.70
CA ASN A 237 -14.15 4.78 11.32
C ASN A 237 -13.25 3.97 10.35
N HIS A 238 -13.30 4.26 9.06
CA HIS A 238 -12.59 3.52 8.01
C HIS A 238 -11.55 4.38 7.28
N ILE A 239 -11.62 5.71 7.41
CA ILE A 239 -10.76 6.64 6.65
C ILE A 239 -9.27 6.43 6.91
N ARG A 240 -8.88 6.14 8.15
CA ARG A 240 -7.47 5.93 8.53
C ARG A 240 -6.85 4.71 7.86
N ARG A 241 -7.63 3.61 7.73
CA ARG A 241 -7.22 2.40 6.99
C ARG A 241 -7.11 2.69 5.50
N ALA A 242 -8.16 3.26 4.92
CA ALA A 242 -8.19 3.61 3.50
C ALA A 242 -7.02 4.53 3.10
N VAL A 243 -6.67 5.50 3.94
CA VAL A 243 -5.53 6.39 3.70
C VAL A 243 -4.21 5.63 3.71
N ALA A 244 -3.96 4.80 4.73
CA ALA A 244 -2.74 4.01 4.80
C ALA A 244 -2.60 3.09 3.57
N ASP A 245 -3.67 2.38 3.19
CA ASP A 245 -3.66 1.48 2.03
C ASP A 245 -3.44 2.22 0.71
N LEU A 246 -4.06 3.38 0.51
CA LEU A 246 -3.83 4.19 -0.70
C LEU A 246 -2.38 4.67 -0.79
N TYR A 247 -1.79 5.10 0.33
CA TYR A 247 -0.37 5.45 0.37
C TYR A 247 0.53 4.26 0.02
N VAL A 248 0.28 3.08 0.60
CA VAL A 248 1.06 1.87 0.28
C VAL A 248 0.86 1.42 -1.16
N ALA A 249 -0.34 1.59 -1.71
CA ALA A 249 -0.64 1.35 -3.13
C ALA A 249 0.02 2.38 -4.08
N GLY A 250 0.79 3.32 -3.55
CA GLY A 250 1.60 4.26 -4.31
C GLY A 250 0.87 5.56 -4.71
N ILE A 251 -0.30 5.85 -4.15
CA ILE A 251 -1.03 7.08 -4.45
C ILE A 251 -1.13 8.01 -3.22
N PRO A 252 -0.50 9.21 -3.27
CA PRO A 252 -0.57 10.19 -2.19
C PRO A 252 -1.99 10.64 -1.88
N VAL A 253 -2.37 10.60 -0.61
CA VAL A 253 -3.69 11.05 -0.15
C VAL A 253 -3.60 12.50 0.31
N VAL A 254 -4.25 13.39 -0.44
CA VAL A 254 -4.26 14.86 -0.20
C VAL A 254 -5.56 15.36 0.43
N GLY A 255 -6.55 14.48 0.58
CA GLY A 255 -7.80 14.76 1.27
C GLY A 255 -8.44 13.49 1.80
N ALA A 256 -9.15 13.62 2.93
CA ALA A 256 -9.77 12.51 3.64
C ALA A 256 -11.20 12.91 4.03
N THR A 257 -12.07 13.00 3.01
CA THR A 257 -13.44 13.49 3.17
C THR A 257 -14.34 12.38 3.69
N THR A 258 -15.11 12.63 4.73
CA THR A 258 -15.93 11.59 5.38
C THR A 258 -17.39 11.98 5.51
N SER A 259 -18.25 10.97 5.73
CA SER A 259 -19.60 11.21 6.25
C SER A 259 -19.55 11.88 7.63
N LEU A 260 -20.69 12.40 8.08
CA LEU A 260 -20.84 12.92 9.45
C LEU A 260 -21.08 11.79 10.48
N ASN A 261 -21.37 10.58 10.03
CA ASN A 261 -21.70 9.48 10.93
C ASN A 261 -20.49 9.08 11.78
N GLN A 262 -20.69 9.00 13.10
CA GLN A 262 -19.64 8.68 14.07
C GLN A 262 -18.45 9.66 14.07
N LEU A 263 -18.53 10.83 13.42
CA LEU A 263 -17.41 11.75 13.29
C LEU A 263 -16.74 12.08 14.63
N VAL A 264 -17.54 12.49 15.62
CA VAL A 264 -17.03 12.89 16.95
C VAL A 264 -16.29 11.75 17.66
N SER A 265 -16.76 10.51 17.54
CA SER A 265 -16.11 9.36 18.20
C SER A 265 -14.82 8.93 17.52
N GLN A 266 -14.56 9.40 16.30
CA GLN A 266 -13.37 9.06 15.50
C GLN A 266 -12.32 10.19 15.46
N LEU A 267 -12.59 11.33 16.11
CA LEU A 267 -11.62 12.43 16.26
C LEU A 267 -10.39 12.01 17.09
N PRO A 268 -10.51 11.31 18.23
CA PRO A 268 -9.34 10.85 18.96
C PRO A 268 -8.49 9.87 18.14
N PRO A 269 -7.18 9.79 18.39
CA PRO A 269 -6.33 8.76 17.79
C PRO A 269 -6.86 7.35 18.13
N PRO A 270 -6.80 6.39 17.18
CA PRO A 270 -7.25 5.03 17.44
C PRO A 270 -6.42 4.37 18.55
N SER A 271 -7.09 3.57 19.37
CA SER A 271 -6.41 2.71 20.36
C SER A 271 -5.42 1.78 19.66
N LYS A 272 -4.45 1.25 20.40
CA LYS A 272 -3.46 0.35 19.82
C LYS A 272 -4.09 -0.86 19.13
N GLN A 273 -5.10 -1.45 19.76
CA GLN A 273 -5.85 -2.55 19.16
C GLN A 273 -6.58 -2.15 17.87
N ALA A 274 -7.15 -0.93 17.81
CA ALA A 274 -7.80 -0.45 16.60
C ALA A 274 -6.80 -0.18 15.45
N GLN A 275 -5.56 0.18 15.78
CA GLN A 275 -4.48 0.34 14.79
C GLN A 275 -4.08 -0.99 14.14
N TYR A 276 -4.31 -2.13 14.80
CA TYR A 276 -3.87 -3.44 14.31
C TYR A 276 -4.30 -3.70 12.85
N SER A 277 -5.58 -3.44 12.55
CA SER A 277 -6.11 -3.60 11.19
C SER A 277 -5.45 -2.71 10.15
N ILE A 278 -4.98 -1.50 10.53
CA ILE A 278 -4.23 -0.60 9.64
C ILE A 278 -2.89 -1.23 9.27
N TYR A 279 -2.16 -1.81 10.24
CA TYR A 279 -0.89 -2.49 9.97
C TYR A 279 -1.07 -3.74 9.13
N LEU A 280 -2.09 -4.55 9.44
CA LEU A 280 -2.37 -5.78 8.71
C LEU A 280 -2.71 -5.49 7.24
N ASP A 281 -3.60 -4.53 6.99
CA ASP A 281 -3.96 -4.15 5.63
C ASP A 281 -2.77 -3.52 4.90
N ALA A 282 -2.03 -2.59 5.53
CA ALA A 282 -0.85 -1.98 4.93
C ALA A 282 0.22 -3.01 4.55
N THR A 283 0.45 -4.02 5.38
CA THR A 283 1.39 -5.13 5.08
C THR A 283 0.93 -5.94 3.87
N ARG A 284 -0.37 -6.20 3.74
CA ARG A 284 -0.95 -6.94 2.61
C ARG A 284 -0.98 -6.09 1.34
N THR A 285 -1.23 -4.79 1.45
CA THR A 285 -1.17 -3.83 0.35
C THR A 285 0.26 -3.68 -0.17
N PHE A 286 1.27 -3.85 0.70
CA PHE A 286 2.67 -3.88 0.31
C PHE A 286 3.09 -5.16 -0.42
N GLN A 287 2.20 -6.15 -0.49
CA GLN A 287 2.36 -7.39 -1.26
C GLN A 287 3.56 -8.26 -0.84
N LEU A 288 3.92 -8.25 0.45
CA LEU A 288 4.76 -9.31 1.01
C LEU A 288 4.03 -10.66 0.92
N ASN A 289 4.77 -11.74 0.77
CA ASN A 289 4.19 -13.08 0.67
C ASN A 289 3.30 -13.37 1.88
N THR A 290 2.05 -13.77 1.66
CA THR A 290 1.16 -14.16 2.77
C THR A 290 1.51 -15.54 3.33
N SER A 291 2.26 -16.32 2.56
CA SER A 291 2.84 -17.61 2.92
C SER A 291 3.96 -17.99 1.95
N ARG A 292 4.83 -18.91 2.35
CA ARG A 292 5.88 -19.54 1.53
C ARG A 292 5.67 -21.05 1.43
#